data_AF-A0A953Q635-F1
#
_entry.id   AF-A0A953Q635-F1
#
_cell.length_a   1.000
_cell.length_b   1.000
_cell.length_c   1.000
_cell.angle_alpha   90.00
_cell.angle_beta   90.00
_cell.angle_gamma   90.00
#
_symmetry.space_group_name_H-M   'P 1'
#
loop_
_entity.id
_entity.type
_entity.pdbx_description
1 polymer ?
#
loop_
_entity_poly.entity_id
_entity_poly.type
_entity_poly.pdbx_seq_one_letter_code
_entity_poly.pdbx_strand_id
1 'polypeptide(L)'
;MAAKPQIVEIDGKHLSLTNLDKVLYPLAGFTKGQVIDYYARIAPVLVPHLAGRPLTLKRYPEGVDKEYFFEKNATKHRPDWVKTAPVWSEHNRRNIHYLLANDLPTLVWIANLAGLELHPSLSFARDIPRPTMMVFDLDPGPPANIVQCCQVGLWLREIFEHFGLQSFPKTSGSKGLQIYVPLNTPISYDVTKTFANALARLLEHDHKELVVSDMKKELRLGKVLVDWSQNDEHKTTISVYSLRARERPTVSTPVTWEEVERTLKKRDASVLVFEAGQVLERVEKMGDLFAPVLSLKQRLPKLGGAEAAAEGIEMAAQAETSAPKHTPKTAGSKRRRTASKKSVRKV
;
A
#
# COMPACT_ATOMS: atom_id res chain seq x y z
N MET A 1 8.67 28.67 27.32
CA MET A 1 7.75 29.57 26.59
C MET A 1 7.52 28.97 25.21
N ALA A 2 6.28 28.97 24.70
CA ALA A 2 6.04 28.53 23.33
C ALA A 2 6.78 29.49 22.38
N ALA A 3 7.54 28.94 21.42
CA ALA A 3 8.20 29.75 20.41
C ALA A 3 7.16 30.57 19.63
N LYS A 4 7.52 31.81 19.25
CA LYS A 4 6.63 32.66 18.44
C LYS A 4 6.28 31.93 17.14
N PRO A 5 5.03 32.04 16.65
CA PRO A 5 4.66 31.48 15.36
C PRO A 5 5.55 32.03 14.24
N GLN A 6 5.99 31.16 13.34
CA GLN A 6 6.71 31.54 12.13
C GLN A 6 5.71 31.61 10.98
N ILE A 7 5.59 32.78 10.34
CA ILE A 7 4.76 32.95 9.16
C ILE A 7 5.61 32.61 7.94
N VAL A 8 5.14 31.67 7.13
CA VAL A 8 5.76 31.28 5.86
C VAL A 8 4.79 31.49 4.71
N GLU A 9 5.32 31.80 3.53
CA GLU A 9 4.56 31.86 2.30
C GLU A 9 4.87 30.61 1.46
N ILE A 10 3.82 29.90 1.03
CA ILE A 10 3.92 28.70 0.18
C ILE A 10 2.87 28.84 -0.92
N ASP A 11 3.30 28.85 -2.18
CA ASP A 11 2.44 29.06 -3.36
C ASP A 11 1.44 30.23 -3.21
N GLY A 12 1.92 31.37 -2.70
CA GLY A 12 1.11 32.58 -2.48
C GLY A 12 0.16 32.52 -1.27
N LYS A 13 0.21 31.46 -0.47
CA LYS A 13 -0.61 31.30 0.74
C LYS A 13 0.25 31.47 1.98
N HIS A 14 -0.26 32.22 2.95
CA HIS A 14 0.42 32.45 4.23
C HIS A 14 0.01 31.39 5.26
N LEU A 15 1.00 30.77 5.92
CA LEU A 15 0.81 29.77 6.96
C LEU A 15 1.55 30.18 8.23
N SER A 16 0.85 30.12 9.36
CA SER A 16 1.45 30.27 10.69
C SER A 16 1.88 28.90 11.23
N LEU A 17 3.16 28.59 11.13
CA LEU A 17 3.77 27.40 11.72
C LEU A 17 4.12 27.66 13.18
N THR A 18 3.86 26.67 14.04
CA THR A 18 4.06 26.80 15.50
C THR A 18 4.84 25.60 16.02
N ASN A 19 5.40 25.66 17.22
CA ASN A 19 5.92 24.48 17.95
C ASN A 19 6.80 23.53 17.09
N LEU A 20 7.69 24.08 16.26
CA LEU A 20 8.47 23.28 15.29
C LEU A 20 9.40 22.28 15.97
N ASP A 21 9.98 22.66 17.11
CA ASP A 21 10.88 21.80 17.90
C ASP A 21 10.13 20.74 18.73
N LYS A 22 8.79 20.72 18.68
CA LYS A 22 8.00 19.72 19.40
C LYS A 22 8.32 18.33 18.85
N VAL A 23 8.85 17.46 19.70
CA VAL A 23 9.13 16.07 19.35
C VAL A 23 7.80 15.31 19.20
N LEU A 24 7.54 14.77 18.01
CA LEU A 24 6.36 13.96 17.73
C LEU A 24 6.69 12.46 17.73
N TYR A 25 7.94 12.07 17.48
CA TYR A 25 8.43 10.69 17.62
C TYR A 25 9.56 10.65 18.66
N PRO A 26 9.26 10.38 19.95
CA PRO A 26 10.26 10.46 21.02
C PRO A 26 11.47 9.55 20.82
N LEU A 27 11.28 8.30 20.39
CA LEU A 27 12.38 7.35 20.19
C LEU A 27 13.37 7.81 19.11
N ALA A 28 12.88 8.49 18.08
CA ALA A 28 13.71 8.98 16.97
C ALA A 28 14.15 10.45 17.15
N GLY A 29 13.64 11.15 18.18
CA GLY A 29 13.80 12.61 18.29
C GLY A 29 13.17 13.40 17.13
N PHE A 30 12.23 12.80 16.39
CA PHE A 30 11.70 13.41 15.15
C PHE A 30 10.67 14.49 15.49
N THR A 31 10.93 15.72 15.06
CA THR A 31 10.16 16.91 15.45
C THR A 31 9.02 17.24 14.48
N LYS A 32 8.11 18.10 14.91
CA LYS A 32 7.04 18.62 14.04
C LYS A 32 7.60 19.37 12.83
N GLY A 33 8.70 20.11 12.99
CA GLY A 33 9.41 20.74 11.88
C GLY A 33 9.88 19.73 10.84
N GLN A 34 10.41 18.58 11.27
CA GLN A 34 10.83 17.51 10.37
C GLN A 34 9.65 16.77 9.70
N VAL A 35 8.50 16.64 10.40
CA VAL A 35 7.26 16.16 9.77
C VAL A 35 6.79 17.10 8.66
N ILE A 36 6.83 18.42 8.91
CA ILE A 36 6.50 19.43 7.92
C ILE A 36 7.47 19.38 6.74
N ASP A 37 8.79 19.31 7.00
CA ASP A 37 9.82 19.20 5.96
C ASP A 37 9.61 17.95 5.08
N TYR A 38 9.38 16.79 5.71
CA TYR A 38 9.09 15.55 4.98
C TYR A 38 7.90 15.72 4.03
N TYR A 39 6.77 16.20 4.55
CA TYR A 39 5.56 16.36 3.76
C TYR A 39 5.71 17.43 2.66
N ALA A 40 6.48 18.49 2.92
CA ALA A 40 6.77 19.50 1.90
C ALA A 40 7.62 18.94 0.75
N ARG A 41 8.66 18.16 1.07
CA ARG A 41 9.59 17.58 0.08
C ARG A 41 9.00 16.42 -0.70
N ILE A 42 8.14 15.61 -0.09
CA ILE A 42 7.46 14.49 -0.76
C ILE A 42 6.22 14.94 -1.56
N ALA A 43 5.75 16.18 -1.36
CA ALA A 43 4.54 16.71 -1.97
C ALA A 43 4.45 16.53 -3.51
N PRO A 44 5.53 16.71 -4.31
CA PRO A 44 5.45 16.58 -5.76
C PRO A 44 4.93 15.21 -6.23
N VAL A 45 5.26 14.14 -5.48
CA VAL A 45 4.77 12.79 -5.78
C VAL A 45 3.54 12.41 -4.95
N LEU A 46 3.38 12.93 -3.73
CA LEU A 46 2.26 12.60 -2.85
C LEU A 46 0.95 13.30 -3.22
N VAL A 47 0.99 14.60 -3.52
CA VAL A 47 -0.23 15.39 -3.80
C VAL A 47 -1.08 14.78 -4.93
N PRO A 48 -0.52 14.30 -6.05
CA PRO A 48 -1.30 13.62 -7.08
C PRO A 48 -2.13 12.43 -6.58
N HIS A 49 -1.65 11.69 -5.56
CA HIS A 49 -2.37 10.57 -4.94
C HIS A 49 -3.47 11.01 -3.97
N LEU A 50 -3.43 12.24 -3.47
CA LEU A 50 -4.41 12.79 -2.53
C LEU A 50 -5.44 13.71 -3.21
N ALA A 51 -5.06 14.37 -4.29
CA ALA A 51 -5.84 15.43 -4.91
C ALA A 51 -7.24 14.95 -5.31
N GLY A 52 -8.25 15.70 -4.90
CA GLY A 52 -9.65 15.42 -5.16
C GLY A 52 -10.23 14.22 -4.39
N ARG A 53 -9.48 13.58 -3.49
CA ARG A 53 -9.98 12.47 -2.67
C ARG A 53 -10.37 12.96 -1.28
N PRO A 54 -11.55 12.59 -0.75
CA PRO A 54 -11.90 12.81 0.65
C PRO A 54 -10.83 12.21 1.56
N LEU A 55 -10.28 13.03 2.44
CA LEU A 55 -9.16 12.65 3.29
C LEU A 55 -9.61 12.53 4.75
N THR A 56 -9.39 11.36 5.35
CA THR A 56 -9.44 11.18 6.80
C THR A 56 -8.02 11.37 7.36
N LEU A 57 -7.89 12.23 8.36
CA LEU A 57 -6.62 12.42 9.07
C LEU A 57 -6.61 11.60 10.36
N LYS A 58 -5.45 11.04 10.69
CA LYS A 58 -5.16 10.61 12.07
C LYS A 58 -4.15 11.56 12.68
N ARG A 59 -4.60 12.31 13.68
CA ARG A 59 -3.85 13.42 14.27
C ARG A 59 -3.24 13.02 15.60
N TYR A 60 -1.98 13.43 15.79
CA TYR A 60 -1.18 13.16 16.98
C TYR A 60 -0.60 14.47 17.55
N PRO A 61 -1.44 15.38 18.07
CA PRO A 61 -0.99 16.71 18.49
C PRO A 61 0.14 16.68 19.52
N GLU A 62 0.12 15.66 20.39
CA GLU A 62 1.08 15.46 21.49
C GLU A 62 2.14 14.38 21.20
N GLY A 63 2.24 13.91 19.95
CA GLY A 63 3.18 12.87 19.54
C GLY A 63 2.60 11.45 19.56
N VAL A 64 3.36 10.50 19.00
CA VAL A 64 2.91 9.13 18.69
C VAL A 64 2.62 8.27 19.93
N ASP A 65 3.20 8.61 21.08
CA ASP A 65 3.04 7.90 22.36
C ASP A 65 1.84 8.42 23.18
N LYS A 66 1.10 9.40 22.66
CA LYS A 66 -0.05 10.05 23.32
C LYS A 66 -1.35 9.77 22.59
N GLU A 67 -2.44 10.30 23.14
CA GLU A 67 -3.76 10.16 22.52
C GLU A 67 -3.79 10.77 21.11
N TYR A 68 -4.50 10.06 20.23
CA TYR A 68 -4.75 10.47 18.86
C TYR A 68 -6.25 10.54 18.61
N PHE A 69 -6.64 11.21 17.53
CA PHE A 69 -8.02 11.17 17.06
C PHE A 69 -8.09 11.14 15.54
N PHE A 70 -9.21 10.62 15.04
CA PHE A 70 -9.53 10.65 13.63
C PHE A 70 -10.34 11.89 13.30
N GLU A 71 -9.92 12.64 12.29
CA GLU A 71 -10.62 13.81 11.78
C GLU A 71 -11.15 13.51 10.37
N LYS A 72 -12.44 13.19 10.30
CA LYS A 72 -13.18 13.03 9.04
C LYS A 72 -13.83 14.33 8.60
N ASN A 73 -14.42 15.05 9.56
CA ASN A 73 -15.06 16.34 9.32
C ASN A 73 -14.04 17.46 9.57
N ALA A 74 -13.74 18.24 8.54
CA ALA A 74 -12.80 19.34 8.60
C ALA A 74 -13.16 20.34 9.71
N THR A 75 -12.16 20.86 10.41
CA THR A 75 -12.34 21.92 11.39
C THR A 75 -12.92 23.19 10.77
N LYS A 76 -13.78 23.90 11.53
CA LYS A 76 -14.35 25.19 11.13
C LYS A 76 -13.30 26.30 11.03
N HIS A 77 -12.20 26.18 11.77
CA HIS A 77 -11.12 27.19 11.84
C HIS A 77 -10.03 26.99 10.78
N ARG A 78 -10.33 26.24 9.70
CA ARG A 78 -9.38 26.06 8.59
C ARG A 78 -9.24 27.34 7.77
N PRO A 79 -8.09 27.60 7.15
CA PRO A 79 -7.96 28.67 6.16
C PRO A 79 -8.96 28.51 5.00
N ASP A 80 -9.43 29.62 4.43
CA ASP A 80 -10.45 29.63 3.36
C ASP A 80 -9.98 28.92 2.08
N TRP A 81 -8.66 28.93 1.84
CA TRP A 81 -8.03 28.27 0.70
C TRP A 81 -7.91 26.75 0.86
N VAL A 82 -8.04 26.19 2.07
CA VAL A 82 -8.12 24.73 2.26
C VAL A 82 -9.46 24.26 1.74
N LYS A 83 -9.50 23.35 0.77
CA LYS A 83 -10.78 22.91 0.19
C LYS A 83 -11.36 21.72 0.94
N THR A 84 -12.68 21.61 0.91
CA THR A 84 -13.41 20.47 1.47
C THR A 84 -14.43 19.95 0.47
N ALA A 85 -14.78 18.67 0.60
CA ALA A 85 -15.87 18.04 -0.14
C ALA A 85 -16.97 17.55 0.82
N PRO A 86 -18.24 17.92 0.59
CA PRO A 86 -19.34 17.31 1.32
C PRO A 86 -19.55 15.87 0.84
N VAL A 87 -19.62 14.94 1.79
CA VAL A 87 -20.00 13.54 1.54
C VAL A 87 -21.14 13.20 2.49
N TRP A 88 -22.26 12.72 1.94
CA TRP A 88 -23.41 12.32 2.74
C TRP A 88 -23.05 11.14 3.65
N SER A 89 -23.41 11.23 4.93
CA SER A 89 -23.30 10.13 5.88
C SER A 89 -24.68 9.73 6.35
N GLU A 90 -25.11 8.53 5.98
CA GLU A 90 -26.40 7.97 6.42
C GLU A 90 -26.48 7.87 7.94
N HIS A 91 -25.42 7.36 8.57
CA HIS A 91 -25.33 7.23 10.02
C HIS A 91 -25.50 8.57 10.76
N ASN A 92 -24.86 9.63 10.28
CA ASN A 92 -24.93 10.95 10.90
C ASN A 92 -26.10 11.81 10.38
N ARG A 93 -26.83 11.33 9.37
CA ARG A 93 -27.91 12.03 8.67
C ARG A 93 -27.55 13.47 8.25
N ARG A 94 -26.30 13.67 7.84
CA ARG A 94 -25.77 14.97 7.40
C ARG A 94 -24.56 14.80 6.49
N ASN A 95 -24.18 15.88 5.82
CA ASN A 95 -22.90 15.93 5.12
C ASN A 95 -21.74 16.03 6.12
N ILE A 96 -20.73 15.18 5.90
CA ILE A 96 -19.39 15.30 6.47
C ILE A 96 -18.53 16.04 5.45
N HIS A 97 -17.86 17.10 5.87
CA HIS A 97 -16.98 17.88 5.00
C HIS A 97 -15.55 17.37 5.13
N TYR A 98 -15.15 16.45 4.25
CA TYR A 98 -13.78 15.93 4.23
C TYR A 98 -12.80 16.95 3.67
N LEU A 99 -11.58 16.97 4.21
CA LEU A 99 -10.49 17.77 3.65
C LEU A 99 -10.08 17.24 2.26
N LEU A 100 -9.67 18.15 1.38
CA LEU A 100 -9.05 17.83 0.10
C LEU A 100 -7.60 18.35 0.09
N ALA A 101 -6.62 17.46 0.19
CA ALA A 101 -5.20 17.80 0.11
C ALA A 101 -4.77 17.93 -1.36
N ASN A 102 -5.18 19.03 -1.99
CA ASN A 102 -5.00 19.26 -3.44
C ASN A 102 -3.67 19.92 -3.81
N ASP A 103 -2.94 20.46 -2.83
CA ASP A 103 -1.74 21.26 -3.07
C ASP A 103 -0.79 21.22 -1.87
N LEU A 104 0.45 21.64 -2.13
CA LEU A 104 1.52 21.69 -1.14
C LEU A 104 1.15 22.53 0.10
N PRO A 105 0.59 23.75 -0.01
CA PRO A 105 0.17 24.53 1.16
C PRO A 105 -0.83 23.80 2.04
N THR A 106 -1.80 23.09 1.45
CA THR A 106 -2.77 22.29 2.21
C THR A 106 -2.10 21.14 2.93
N LEU A 107 -1.17 20.46 2.27
CA LEU A 107 -0.41 19.36 2.87
C LEU A 107 0.47 19.83 4.05
N VAL A 108 1.16 20.97 3.91
CA VAL A 108 1.95 21.58 4.99
C VAL A 108 1.05 22.02 6.16
N TRP A 109 -0.13 22.57 5.86
CA TRP A 109 -1.10 22.92 6.90
C TRP A 109 -1.58 21.68 7.68
N ILE A 110 -1.88 20.58 6.99
CA ILE A 110 -2.23 19.29 7.61
C ILE A 110 -1.08 18.79 8.51
N ALA A 111 0.16 18.85 8.04
CA ALA A 111 1.34 18.47 8.82
C ALA A 111 1.50 19.35 10.08
N ASN A 112 1.26 20.66 9.97
CA ASN A 112 1.32 21.59 11.10
C ASN A 112 0.24 21.30 12.17
N LEU A 113 -0.89 20.71 11.77
CA LEU A 113 -1.95 20.20 12.66
C LEU A 113 -1.61 18.85 13.31
N ALA A 114 -0.39 18.34 13.10
CA ALA A 114 0.08 17.01 13.47
C ALA A 114 -0.78 15.88 12.85
N GLY A 115 -1.29 16.10 11.63
CA GLY A 115 -1.88 15.04 10.81
C GLY A 115 -0.79 14.12 10.28
N LEU A 116 -0.42 13.11 11.08
CA LEU A 116 0.69 12.22 10.74
C LEU A 116 0.28 11.16 9.74
N GLU A 117 -0.92 10.60 9.86
CA GLU A 117 -1.41 9.60 8.92
C GLU A 117 -2.53 10.17 8.03
N LEU A 118 -2.35 9.99 6.72
CA LEU A 118 -3.23 10.47 5.66
C LEU A 118 -3.97 9.27 5.07
N HIS A 119 -5.30 9.25 5.19
CA HIS A 119 -6.13 8.13 4.74
C HIS A 119 -7.15 8.59 3.69
N PRO A 120 -6.79 8.63 2.39
CA PRO A 120 -7.70 9.01 1.31
C PRO A 120 -8.73 7.91 1.01
N SER A 121 -9.86 8.31 0.43
CA SER A 121 -10.80 7.40 -0.23
C SER A 121 -10.20 6.78 -1.50
N LEU A 122 -10.64 5.56 -1.84
CA LEU A 122 -10.32 4.94 -3.14
C LEU A 122 -11.05 5.62 -4.32
N SER A 123 -12.05 6.45 -4.04
CA SER A 123 -12.79 7.27 -5.01
C SER A 123 -12.44 8.76 -4.93
N PHE A 124 -12.80 9.51 -5.98
CA PHE A 124 -12.78 10.97 -5.94
C PHE A 124 -14.04 11.50 -5.28
N ALA A 125 -13.94 12.69 -4.66
CA ALA A 125 -15.06 13.36 -4.02
C ALA A 125 -16.24 13.64 -4.95
N ARG A 126 -15.95 13.84 -6.26
CA ARG A 126 -16.97 14.08 -7.29
C ARG A 126 -17.80 12.85 -7.64
N ASP A 127 -17.36 11.65 -7.26
CA ASP A 127 -18.04 10.40 -7.60
C ASP A 127 -17.71 9.32 -6.56
N ILE A 128 -18.20 9.52 -5.33
CA ILE A 128 -17.90 8.65 -4.17
C ILE A 128 -18.18 7.17 -4.45
N PRO A 129 -19.31 6.77 -5.05
CA PRO A 129 -19.62 5.35 -5.25
C PRO A 129 -18.72 4.62 -6.26
N ARG A 130 -17.87 5.37 -7.00
CA ARG A 130 -17.00 4.81 -8.04
C ARG A 130 -15.52 4.88 -7.64
N PRO A 131 -14.95 3.78 -7.10
CA PRO A 131 -13.53 3.74 -6.83
C PRO A 131 -12.71 3.79 -8.12
N THR A 132 -11.51 4.33 -7.99
CA THR A 132 -10.52 4.38 -9.08
C THR A 132 -9.55 3.20 -9.06
N MET A 133 -9.56 2.43 -7.97
CA MET A 133 -8.64 1.33 -7.71
C MET A 133 -9.27 0.33 -6.75
N MET A 134 -8.82 -0.92 -6.81
CA MET A 134 -9.14 -1.97 -5.86
C MET A 134 -7.90 -2.29 -5.02
N VAL A 135 -8.09 -2.62 -3.74
CA VAL A 135 -7.01 -2.81 -2.77
C VAL A 135 -7.16 -4.12 -2.02
N PHE A 136 -6.04 -4.78 -1.78
CA PHE A 136 -5.92 -5.89 -0.83
C PHE A 136 -4.94 -5.46 0.27
N ASP A 137 -5.43 -5.35 1.51
CA ASP A 137 -4.59 -5.06 2.67
C ASP A 137 -4.19 -6.38 3.35
N LEU A 138 -2.90 -6.73 3.27
CA LEU A 138 -2.36 -7.98 3.76
C LEU A 138 -1.85 -7.77 5.18
N ASP A 139 -2.66 -8.20 6.14
CA ASP A 139 -2.46 -7.96 7.56
C ASP A 139 -1.96 -9.22 8.29
N PRO A 140 -0.68 -9.28 8.70
CA PRO A 140 -0.14 -10.47 9.34
C PRO A 140 -0.52 -10.53 10.83
N GLY A 141 -1.02 -11.69 11.28
CA GLY A 141 -1.19 -12.01 12.68
C GLY A 141 0.05 -12.71 13.25
N PRO A 142 0.62 -12.25 14.38
CA PRO A 142 1.82 -12.85 14.95
C PRO A 142 1.71 -14.38 15.10
N PRO A 143 2.81 -15.14 14.92
CA PRO A 143 4.16 -14.69 14.59
C PRO A 143 4.39 -14.32 13.12
N ALA A 144 3.37 -14.39 12.26
CA ALA A 144 3.51 -13.92 10.88
C ALA A 144 3.84 -12.41 10.84
N ASN A 145 4.56 -12.02 9.81
CA ASN A 145 4.94 -10.64 9.54
C ASN A 145 4.91 -10.36 8.03
N ILE A 146 5.50 -9.24 7.60
CA ILE A 146 5.50 -8.82 6.20
C ILE A 146 6.09 -9.87 5.24
N VAL A 147 6.97 -10.78 5.70
CA VAL A 147 7.52 -11.88 4.89
C VAL A 147 6.38 -12.80 4.42
N GLN A 148 5.45 -13.15 5.30
CA GLN A 148 4.26 -13.93 4.92
C GLN A 148 3.34 -13.11 4.00
N CYS A 149 3.20 -11.80 4.24
CA CYS A 149 2.46 -10.92 3.33
C CYS A 149 3.09 -10.88 1.93
N CYS A 150 4.43 -10.98 1.81
CA CYS A 150 5.10 -11.05 0.52
C CYS A 150 4.70 -12.30 -0.25
N GLN A 151 4.64 -13.46 0.41
CA GLN A 151 4.19 -14.71 -0.22
C GLN A 151 2.75 -14.56 -0.76
N VAL A 152 1.84 -14.06 0.06
CA VAL A 152 0.44 -13.85 -0.34
C VAL A 152 0.31 -12.79 -1.43
N GLY A 153 1.12 -11.74 -1.38
CA GLY A 153 1.18 -10.70 -2.40
C GLY A 153 1.64 -11.23 -3.76
N LEU A 154 2.59 -12.18 -3.79
CA LEU A 154 3.05 -12.81 -5.03
C LEU A 154 1.96 -13.71 -5.64
N TRP A 155 1.22 -14.48 -4.84
CA TRP A 155 0.06 -15.23 -5.35
C TRP A 155 -1.02 -14.31 -5.92
N LEU A 156 -1.32 -13.19 -5.25
CA LEU A 156 -2.22 -12.18 -5.80
C LEU A 156 -1.70 -11.62 -7.13
N ARG A 157 -0.41 -11.32 -7.22
CA ARG A 157 0.23 -10.85 -8.45
C ARG A 157 0.04 -11.85 -9.59
N GLU A 158 0.33 -13.12 -9.36
CA GLU A 158 0.18 -14.21 -10.34
C GLU A 158 -1.27 -14.32 -10.83
N ILE A 159 -2.24 -14.27 -9.92
CA ILE A 159 -3.68 -14.25 -10.26
C ILE A 159 -4.02 -13.04 -11.13
N PHE A 160 -3.53 -11.83 -10.77
CA PHE A 160 -3.79 -10.64 -11.58
C PHE A 160 -3.13 -10.71 -12.95
N GLU A 161 -1.90 -11.21 -13.05
CA GLU A 161 -1.19 -11.41 -14.32
C GLU A 161 -1.95 -12.39 -15.22
N HIS A 162 -2.54 -13.45 -14.67
CA HIS A 162 -3.41 -14.37 -15.42
C HIS A 162 -4.64 -13.67 -16.01
N PHE A 163 -5.22 -12.71 -15.30
CA PHE A 163 -6.33 -11.87 -15.80
C PHE A 163 -5.86 -10.70 -16.68
N GLY A 164 -4.56 -10.58 -16.98
CA GLY A 164 -3.99 -9.46 -17.73
C GLY A 164 -4.06 -8.13 -16.97
N LEU A 165 -4.13 -8.18 -15.65
CA LEU A 165 -4.16 -7.02 -14.75
C LEU A 165 -2.77 -6.78 -14.14
N GLN A 166 -2.35 -5.52 -14.14
CA GLN A 166 -1.18 -5.05 -13.42
C GLN A 166 -1.56 -4.65 -12.00
N SER A 167 -0.71 -5.03 -11.04
CA SER A 167 -0.86 -4.71 -9.63
C SER A 167 0.43 -4.12 -9.05
N PHE A 168 0.27 -3.26 -8.04
CA PHE A 168 1.34 -2.41 -7.50
C PHE A 168 1.43 -2.58 -5.98
N PRO A 169 2.56 -3.07 -5.45
CA PRO A 169 2.73 -3.29 -4.03
C PRO A 169 3.25 -2.02 -3.34
N LYS A 170 2.77 -1.81 -2.11
CA LYS A 170 3.37 -0.86 -1.18
C LYS A 170 3.39 -1.43 0.23
N THR A 171 4.39 -1.07 1.01
CA THR A 171 4.38 -1.38 2.44
C THR A 171 3.29 -0.56 3.11
N SER A 172 2.65 -1.10 4.15
CA SER A 172 1.75 -0.30 4.99
C SER A 172 2.51 0.76 5.82
N GLY A 173 3.84 0.65 5.92
CA GLY A 173 4.67 1.39 6.87
C GLY A 173 4.52 0.91 8.32
N SER A 174 3.74 -0.14 8.57
CA SER A 174 3.55 -0.76 9.88
C SER A 174 3.98 -2.23 9.85
N LYS A 175 3.05 -3.18 9.70
CA LYS A 175 3.36 -4.62 9.73
C LYS A 175 3.07 -5.35 8.42
N GLY A 176 2.12 -4.85 7.63
CA GLY A 176 1.60 -5.51 6.43
C GLY A 176 2.07 -4.91 5.11
N LEU A 177 1.61 -5.53 4.04
CA LEU A 177 1.81 -5.14 2.64
C LEU A 177 0.44 -4.84 2.02
N GLN A 178 0.36 -3.91 1.07
CA GLN A 178 -0.87 -3.59 0.36
C GLN A 178 -0.66 -3.73 -1.13
N ILE A 179 -1.61 -4.37 -1.81
CA ILE A 179 -1.59 -4.57 -3.26
C ILE A 179 -2.71 -3.77 -3.89
N TYR A 180 -2.36 -2.89 -4.82
CA TYR A 180 -3.30 -2.01 -5.52
C TYR A 180 -3.45 -2.44 -6.97
N VAL A 181 -4.69 -2.53 -7.43
CA VAL A 181 -5.03 -2.75 -8.84
C VAL A 181 -5.73 -1.48 -9.34
N PRO A 182 -5.05 -0.62 -10.12
CA PRO A 182 -5.69 0.58 -10.66
C PRO A 182 -6.72 0.19 -11.71
N LEU A 183 -7.89 0.81 -11.64
CA LEU A 183 -9.00 0.55 -12.55
C LEU A 183 -9.25 1.77 -13.42
N ASN A 184 -9.38 2.96 -12.82
CA ASN A 184 -9.59 4.24 -13.51
C ASN A 184 -10.67 4.19 -14.62
N THR A 185 -11.65 3.29 -14.44
CA THR A 185 -12.83 3.08 -15.30
C THR A 185 -14.10 3.18 -14.46
N PRO A 186 -15.27 3.48 -15.06
CA PRO A 186 -16.52 3.43 -14.33
C PRO A 186 -16.79 2.03 -13.77
N ILE A 187 -16.67 1.88 -12.45
CA ILE A 187 -16.92 0.66 -11.68
C ILE A 187 -17.44 1.03 -10.29
N SER A 188 -18.28 0.20 -9.67
CA SER A 188 -18.81 0.44 -8.33
C SER A 188 -18.05 -0.35 -7.26
N TYR A 189 -18.19 0.09 -6.01
CA TYR A 189 -17.67 -0.67 -4.88
C TYR A 189 -18.22 -2.09 -4.80
N ASP A 190 -19.51 -2.31 -5.09
CA ASP A 190 -20.12 -3.65 -5.08
C ASP A 190 -19.36 -4.65 -5.96
N VAL A 191 -18.94 -4.22 -7.16
CA VAL A 191 -18.17 -5.07 -8.08
C VAL A 191 -16.76 -5.32 -7.53
N THR A 192 -16.05 -4.27 -7.11
CA THR A 192 -14.68 -4.41 -6.57
C THR A 192 -14.64 -5.25 -5.28
N LYS A 193 -15.62 -5.07 -4.40
CA LYS A 193 -15.72 -5.75 -3.11
C LYS A 193 -16.06 -7.21 -3.30
N THR A 194 -17.01 -7.52 -4.18
CA THR A 194 -17.37 -8.91 -4.53
C THR A 194 -16.18 -9.63 -5.14
N PHE A 195 -15.50 -8.99 -6.11
CA PHE A 195 -14.31 -9.57 -6.74
C PHE A 195 -13.19 -9.81 -5.73
N ALA A 196 -12.87 -8.82 -4.90
CA ALA A 196 -11.84 -8.94 -3.88
C ALA A 196 -12.16 -10.01 -2.84
N ASN A 197 -13.43 -10.13 -2.42
CA ASN A 197 -13.86 -11.18 -1.51
C ASN A 197 -13.71 -12.59 -2.12
N ALA A 198 -14.07 -12.76 -3.39
CA ALA A 198 -13.92 -14.04 -4.09
C ALA A 198 -12.45 -14.48 -4.14
N LEU A 199 -11.53 -13.57 -4.51
CA LEU A 199 -10.10 -13.88 -4.52
C LEU A 199 -9.54 -14.16 -3.11
N ALA A 200 -9.99 -13.41 -2.09
CA ALA A 200 -9.55 -13.67 -0.72
C ALA A 200 -9.98 -15.06 -0.22
N ARG A 201 -11.21 -15.48 -0.56
CA ARG A 201 -11.73 -16.82 -0.21
C ARG A 201 -11.04 -17.94 -0.97
N LEU A 202 -10.73 -17.72 -2.25
CA LEU A 202 -9.92 -18.65 -3.03
C LEU A 202 -8.55 -18.86 -2.39
N LEU A 203 -7.83 -17.77 -2.10
CA LEU A 203 -6.51 -17.86 -1.49
C LEU A 203 -6.57 -18.56 -0.12
N GLU A 204 -7.62 -18.32 0.66
CA GLU A 204 -7.85 -19.05 1.92
C GLU A 204 -8.14 -20.54 1.69
N HIS A 205 -8.87 -20.90 0.63
CA HIS A 205 -9.13 -22.29 0.29
C HIS A 205 -7.83 -23.04 -0.08
N ASP A 206 -7.03 -22.45 -0.97
CA ASP A 206 -5.83 -23.07 -1.53
C ASP A 206 -4.65 -23.06 -0.55
N HIS A 207 -4.59 -22.05 0.33
CA HIS A 207 -3.49 -21.81 1.27
C HIS A 207 -3.98 -21.60 2.71
N LYS A 208 -4.90 -22.46 3.18
CA LYS A 208 -5.56 -22.35 4.49
C LYS A 208 -4.61 -22.29 5.70
N GLU A 209 -3.38 -22.78 5.54
CA GLU A 209 -2.32 -22.72 6.55
C GLU A 209 -1.75 -21.31 6.73
N LEU A 210 -1.81 -20.47 5.69
CA LEU A 210 -1.18 -19.14 5.67
C LEU A 210 -2.19 -18.00 5.52
N VAL A 211 -3.34 -18.23 4.90
CA VAL A 211 -4.32 -17.18 4.56
C VAL A 211 -5.58 -17.33 5.40
N VAL A 212 -6.17 -16.19 5.74
CA VAL A 212 -7.54 -16.08 6.27
C VAL A 212 -8.26 -14.91 5.59
N SER A 213 -9.54 -15.05 5.30
CA SER A 213 -10.37 -13.98 4.73
C SER A 213 -11.46 -13.47 5.69
N ASP A 214 -11.68 -14.17 6.81
CA ASP A 214 -12.54 -13.74 7.91
C ASP A 214 -11.83 -12.69 8.79
N MET A 215 -12.57 -11.63 9.14
CA MET A 215 -12.05 -10.49 9.89
C MET A 215 -11.78 -10.78 11.37
N LYS A 216 -12.24 -11.92 11.92
CA LYS A 216 -12.02 -12.30 13.33
C LYS A 216 -10.52 -12.38 13.64
N LYS A 217 -10.09 -11.63 14.66
CA LYS A 217 -8.67 -11.53 15.04
C LYS A 217 -8.07 -12.87 15.50
N GLU A 218 -8.85 -13.69 16.17
CA GLU A 218 -8.43 -15.02 16.67
C GLU A 218 -8.01 -15.99 15.56
N LEU A 219 -8.55 -15.82 14.34
CA LEU A 219 -8.22 -16.67 13.19
C LEU A 219 -6.89 -16.30 12.53
N ARG A 220 -6.28 -15.18 12.92
CA ARG A 220 -5.08 -14.63 12.26
C ARG A 220 -3.77 -15.17 12.85
N LEU A 221 -3.80 -15.95 13.93
CA LEU A 221 -2.59 -16.43 14.59
C LEU A 221 -1.69 -17.20 13.59
N GLY A 222 -0.50 -16.66 13.32
CA GLY A 222 0.44 -17.22 12.36
C GLY A 222 0.05 -17.10 10.88
N LYS A 223 -1.04 -16.38 10.56
CA LYS A 223 -1.61 -16.23 9.21
C LYS A 223 -1.62 -14.78 8.75
N VAL A 224 -1.91 -14.58 7.49
CA VAL A 224 -2.15 -13.28 6.86
C VAL A 224 -3.64 -13.14 6.57
N LEU A 225 -4.26 -12.11 7.14
CA LEU A 225 -5.56 -11.68 6.68
C LEU A 225 -5.41 -11.01 5.32
N VAL A 226 -6.14 -11.53 4.33
CA VAL A 226 -6.39 -10.82 3.07
C VAL A 226 -7.63 -9.94 3.28
N ASP A 227 -7.42 -8.70 3.73
CA ASP A 227 -8.52 -7.78 4.03
C ASP A 227 -9.08 -7.17 2.73
N TRP A 228 -10.01 -7.90 2.12
CA TRP A 228 -10.81 -7.48 0.97
C TRP A 228 -11.84 -6.40 1.35
N SER A 229 -12.13 -6.23 2.64
CA SER A 229 -13.21 -5.36 3.10
C SER A 229 -12.85 -3.87 3.04
N GLN A 230 -11.61 -3.53 2.68
CA GLN A 230 -11.15 -2.16 2.41
C GLN A 230 -11.78 -1.54 1.16
N ASN A 231 -12.33 -2.37 0.26
CA ASN A 231 -13.03 -1.94 -0.96
C ASN A 231 -14.47 -1.50 -0.65
N ASP A 232 -14.60 -0.42 0.12
CA ASP A 232 -15.89 0.10 0.58
C ASP A 232 -15.88 1.63 0.61
N GLU A 233 -16.98 2.27 0.24
CA GLU A 233 -17.06 3.74 0.16
C GLU A 233 -16.95 4.44 1.53
N HIS A 234 -17.19 3.70 2.62
CA HIS A 234 -17.08 4.25 3.98
C HIS A 234 -15.69 4.08 4.59
N LYS A 235 -14.77 3.43 3.86
CA LYS A 235 -13.41 3.15 4.31
C LYS A 235 -12.37 4.00 3.58
N THR A 236 -11.24 4.10 4.25
CA THR A 236 -10.06 4.81 3.77
C THR A 236 -8.84 3.97 4.09
N THR A 237 -7.88 3.93 3.18
CA THR A 237 -6.62 3.22 3.34
C THR A 237 -5.50 4.22 3.56
N ILE A 238 -4.43 3.80 4.25
CA ILE A 238 -3.25 4.66 4.40
C ILE A 238 -2.70 5.04 3.02
N SER A 239 -2.50 6.34 2.77
CA SER A 239 -1.93 6.82 1.52
C SER A 239 -0.52 6.29 1.33
N VAL A 240 -0.16 6.10 0.07
CA VAL A 240 1.25 6.09 -0.33
C VAL A 240 1.96 7.34 0.21
N TYR A 241 3.21 7.22 0.64
CA TYR A 241 4.04 8.27 1.22
C TYR A 241 3.51 8.92 2.51
N SER A 242 2.44 8.40 3.11
CA SER A 242 2.04 8.85 4.44
C SER A 242 3.01 8.31 5.49
N LEU A 243 3.39 9.17 6.44
CA LEU A 243 4.00 8.73 7.69
C LEU A 243 3.03 7.82 8.45
N ARG A 244 3.60 6.95 9.27
CA ARG A 244 2.90 6.11 10.24
C ARG A 244 3.25 6.55 11.64
N ALA A 245 2.26 6.57 12.51
CA ALA A 245 2.48 6.88 13.92
C ALA A 245 2.88 5.60 14.67
N ARG A 246 4.13 5.21 14.47
CA ARG A 246 4.84 4.15 15.20
C ARG A 246 5.97 4.80 16.02
N GLU A 247 6.78 4.00 16.69
CA GLU A 247 7.90 4.49 17.50
C GLU A 247 8.92 5.31 16.67
N ARG A 248 9.06 4.96 15.39
CA ARG A 248 9.92 5.65 14.41
C ARG A 248 9.06 6.20 13.25
N PRO A 249 9.51 7.25 12.53
CA PRO A 249 8.76 7.88 11.44
C PRO A 249 8.79 7.03 10.16
N THR A 250 8.25 5.81 10.25
CA THR A 250 8.11 4.89 9.12
C THR A 250 7.04 5.39 8.14
N VAL A 251 7.13 4.94 6.89
CA VAL A 251 6.30 5.44 5.80
C VAL A 251 5.64 4.29 5.04
N SER A 252 4.38 4.48 4.63
CA SER A 252 3.74 3.58 3.65
C SER A 252 4.37 3.79 2.27
N THR A 253 5.24 2.88 1.85
CA THR A 253 6.20 3.15 0.77
C THR A 253 5.96 2.23 -0.43
N PRO A 254 5.84 2.75 -1.67
CA PRO A 254 5.85 1.95 -2.88
C PRO A 254 7.13 1.12 -2.98
N VAL A 255 6.96 -0.13 -3.37
CA VAL A 255 8.08 -1.06 -3.58
C VAL A 255 7.94 -1.74 -4.91
N THR A 256 9.05 -2.24 -5.41
CA THR A 256 9.10 -3.08 -6.60
C THR A 256 8.69 -4.51 -6.26
N TRP A 257 8.26 -5.29 -7.25
CA TRP A 257 7.99 -6.70 -7.00
C TRP A 257 9.27 -7.49 -6.72
N GLU A 258 10.40 -7.08 -7.29
CA GLU A 258 11.73 -7.63 -7.00
C GLU A 258 12.12 -7.43 -5.53
N GLU A 259 11.70 -6.32 -4.92
CA GLU A 259 11.84 -6.07 -3.48
C GLU A 259 11.00 -7.04 -2.64
N VAL A 260 9.78 -7.32 -3.06
CA VAL A 260 8.88 -8.28 -2.41
C VAL A 260 9.47 -9.69 -2.48
N GLU A 261 9.90 -10.14 -3.67
CA GLU A 261 10.55 -11.44 -3.89
C GLU A 261 11.83 -11.58 -3.06
N ARG A 262 12.67 -10.55 -3.04
CA ARG A 262 13.91 -10.53 -2.25
C ARG A 262 13.64 -10.65 -0.76
N THR A 263 12.61 -9.99 -0.26
CA THR A 263 12.21 -10.03 1.15
C THR A 263 11.78 -11.43 1.55
N LEU A 264 10.96 -12.07 0.71
CA LEU A 264 10.54 -13.46 0.90
C LEU A 264 11.74 -14.42 0.88
N LYS A 265 12.62 -14.31 -0.12
CA LYS A 265 13.79 -15.17 -0.28
C LYS A 265 14.76 -15.07 0.89
N LYS A 266 15.00 -13.86 1.41
CA LYS A 266 15.88 -13.62 2.56
C LYS A 266 15.21 -13.92 3.90
N ARG A 267 13.88 -14.00 3.94
CA ARG A 267 13.06 -14.10 5.17
C ARG A 267 13.38 -12.98 6.16
N ASP A 268 13.62 -11.79 5.63
CA ASP A 268 14.07 -10.63 6.39
C ASP A 268 13.09 -9.47 6.23
N ALA A 269 12.26 -9.26 7.25
CA ALA A 269 11.26 -8.21 7.27
C ALA A 269 11.85 -6.79 7.21
N SER A 270 13.11 -6.61 7.62
CA SER A 270 13.74 -5.28 7.67
C SER A 270 13.95 -4.65 6.28
N VAL A 271 13.97 -5.48 5.22
CA VAL A 271 14.13 -5.05 3.83
C VAL A 271 13.00 -4.11 3.37
N LEU A 272 11.80 -4.23 3.97
CA LEU A 272 10.61 -3.45 3.61
C LEU A 272 10.20 -2.46 4.70
N VAL A 273 11.16 -1.98 5.49
CA VAL A 273 10.96 -0.91 6.47
C VAL A 273 11.68 0.33 5.99
N PHE A 274 10.93 1.41 5.79
CA PHE A 274 11.45 2.68 5.29
C PHE A 274 11.01 3.82 6.20
N GLU A 275 11.97 4.64 6.61
CA GLU A 275 11.74 5.88 7.34
C GLU A 275 11.71 7.09 6.41
N ALA A 276 11.18 8.20 6.92
CA ALA A 276 10.98 9.46 6.20
C ALA A 276 12.17 9.85 5.30
N GLY A 277 13.40 9.87 5.84
CA GLY A 277 14.60 10.24 5.08
C GLY A 277 14.90 9.27 3.92
N GLN A 278 14.82 7.96 4.17
CA GLN A 278 15.06 6.93 3.16
C GLN A 278 14.03 6.99 2.02
N VAL A 279 12.79 7.38 2.32
CA VAL A 279 11.76 7.54 1.29
C VAL A 279 12.03 8.75 0.40
N LEU A 280 12.51 9.87 0.96
CA LEU A 280 12.91 11.02 0.18
C LEU A 280 14.05 10.66 -0.79
N GLU A 281 15.08 9.97 -0.29
CA GLU A 281 16.19 9.47 -1.13
C GLU A 281 15.71 8.49 -2.21
N ARG A 282 14.78 7.59 -1.87
CA ARG A 282 14.19 6.66 -2.85
C ARG A 282 13.45 7.40 -3.95
N VAL A 283 12.63 8.39 -3.61
CA VAL A 283 11.86 9.15 -4.61
C VAL A 283 12.78 9.97 -5.51
N GLU A 284 13.83 10.57 -4.96
CA GLU A 284 14.84 11.26 -5.76
C GLU A 284 15.52 10.33 -6.78
N LYS A 285 15.83 9.09 -6.37
CA LYS A 285 16.51 8.11 -7.22
C LYS A 285 15.58 7.39 -8.22
N MET A 286 14.37 7.05 -7.80
CA MET A 286 13.48 6.11 -8.51
C MET A 286 12.21 6.77 -9.06
N GLY A 287 11.95 8.03 -8.69
CA GLY A 287 10.68 8.68 -8.96
C GLY A 287 9.51 8.06 -8.18
N ASP A 288 8.30 8.29 -8.67
CA ASP A 288 7.07 7.72 -8.12
C ASP A 288 6.78 6.35 -8.74
N LEU A 289 7.15 5.28 -8.03
CA LEU A 289 6.84 3.89 -8.42
C LEU A 289 5.33 3.60 -8.45
N PHE A 290 4.52 4.43 -7.79
CA PHE A 290 3.07 4.29 -7.73
C PHE A 290 2.35 5.17 -8.76
N ALA A 291 3.07 5.99 -9.55
CA ALA A 291 2.50 6.87 -10.57
C ALA A 291 1.54 6.15 -11.55
N PRO A 292 1.78 4.90 -11.98
CA PRO A 292 0.83 4.18 -12.84
C PRO A 292 -0.55 4.02 -12.20
N VAL A 293 -0.66 3.95 -10.86
CA VAL A 293 -1.93 3.77 -10.16
C VAL A 293 -2.90 4.94 -10.42
N LEU A 294 -2.36 6.13 -10.70
CA LEU A 294 -3.15 7.35 -10.95
C LEU A 294 -3.85 7.35 -12.31
N SER A 295 -3.34 6.60 -13.29
CA SER A 295 -3.73 6.78 -14.70
C SER A 295 -3.99 5.50 -15.47
N LEU A 296 -3.42 4.36 -15.06
CA LEU A 296 -3.60 3.09 -15.73
C LEU A 296 -5.07 2.67 -15.67
N LYS A 297 -5.66 2.42 -16.84
CA LYS A 297 -7.05 1.99 -16.97
C LYS A 297 -7.10 0.49 -17.19
N GLN A 298 -7.79 -0.22 -16.30
CA GLN A 298 -7.95 -1.67 -16.37
C GLN A 298 -9.40 -2.02 -16.07
N ARG A 299 -9.89 -3.10 -16.68
CA ARG A 299 -11.24 -3.60 -16.45
C ARG A 299 -11.14 -4.93 -15.74
N LEU A 300 -11.84 -5.07 -14.62
CA LEU A 300 -11.98 -6.38 -13.99
C LEU A 300 -12.64 -7.36 -14.96
N PRO A 301 -12.22 -8.63 -14.97
CA PRO A 301 -12.87 -9.64 -15.78
C PRO A 301 -14.33 -9.77 -15.32
N LYS A 302 -15.23 -10.07 -16.27
CA LYS A 302 -16.60 -10.42 -15.92
C LYS A 302 -16.55 -11.78 -15.24
N LEU A 303 -16.71 -11.79 -13.92
CA LEU A 303 -17.03 -13.01 -13.21
C LEU A 303 -18.43 -13.42 -13.67
N GLY A 304 -18.53 -14.40 -14.59
CA GLY A 304 -19.78 -15.12 -14.80
C GLY A 304 -20.23 -15.59 -13.41
N GLY A 305 -21.44 -15.24 -13.00
CA GLY A 305 -21.82 -15.11 -11.58
C GLY A 305 -21.25 -16.20 -10.70
N ALA A 306 -20.45 -15.81 -9.69
CA ALA A 306 -19.85 -16.58 -8.58
C ALA A 306 -19.25 -17.99 -8.87
N GLU A 307 -19.98 -18.87 -9.55
CA GLU A 307 -19.61 -20.21 -9.98
C GLU A 307 -18.60 -20.20 -11.14
N ALA A 308 -18.77 -19.35 -12.17
CA ALA A 308 -17.81 -19.32 -13.29
C ALA A 308 -16.49 -18.61 -12.91
N ALA A 309 -16.49 -17.79 -11.85
CA ALA A 309 -15.27 -17.29 -11.22
C ALA A 309 -14.47 -18.45 -10.60
N ALA A 310 -15.14 -19.32 -9.85
CA ALA A 310 -14.52 -20.49 -9.25
C ALA A 310 -14.00 -21.46 -10.32
N GLU A 311 -14.77 -21.73 -11.39
CA GLU A 311 -14.33 -22.60 -12.50
C GLU A 311 -13.18 -21.99 -13.32
N GLY A 312 -13.26 -20.70 -13.67
CA GLY A 312 -12.19 -20.02 -14.42
C GLY A 312 -10.88 -19.93 -13.63
N ILE A 313 -10.98 -19.86 -12.31
CA ILE A 313 -9.86 -19.86 -11.38
C ILE A 313 -9.33 -21.28 -11.12
N GLU A 314 -10.19 -22.29 -11.00
CA GLU A 314 -9.79 -23.71 -10.94
C GLU A 314 -9.04 -24.12 -12.21
N MET A 315 -9.47 -23.65 -13.38
CA MET A 315 -8.74 -23.87 -14.64
C MET A 315 -7.35 -23.23 -14.62
N ALA A 316 -7.18 -22.06 -14.01
CA ALA A 316 -5.87 -21.41 -13.85
C ALA A 316 -4.95 -22.20 -12.89
N ALA A 317 -5.48 -22.65 -11.75
CA ALA A 317 -4.75 -23.48 -10.79
C ALA A 317 -4.35 -24.86 -11.36
N GLN A 318 -5.19 -25.44 -12.23
CA GLN A 318 -4.88 -26.69 -12.94
C GLN A 318 -3.84 -26.51 -14.04
N ALA A 319 -3.81 -25.34 -14.71
CA ALA A 319 -2.81 -25.05 -15.73
C ALA A 319 -1.39 -24.97 -15.13
N GLU A 320 -1.22 -24.37 -13.95
CA GLU A 320 0.07 -24.29 -13.25
C GLU A 320 0.60 -25.63 -12.75
N THR A 321 -0.29 -26.54 -12.31
CA THR A 321 0.10 -27.89 -11.89
C THR A 321 0.46 -28.82 -13.05
N SER A 322 0.07 -28.46 -14.28
CA SER A 322 0.30 -29.23 -15.51
C SER A 322 1.55 -28.81 -16.32
N ALA A 323 2.23 -27.72 -15.93
CA ALA A 323 3.45 -27.28 -16.61
C ALA A 323 4.58 -28.33 -16.44
N PRO A 324 5.24 -28.79 -17.53
CA PRO A 324 6.23 -29.86 -17.45
C PRO A 324 7.44 -29.42 -16.63
N LYS A 325 7.77 -30.19 -15.58
CA LYS A 325 8.99 -30.03 -14.77
C LYS A 325 10.21 -30.05 -15.70
N HIS A 326 10.81 -28.89 -15.91
CA HIS A 326 12.10 -28.79 -16.59
C HIS A 326 13.15 -29.46 -15.71
N THR A 327 13.49 -30.71 -16.03
CA THR A 327 14.58 -31.43 -15.39
C THR A 327 15.90 -30.81 -15.85
N PRO A 328 16.80 -30.39 -14.94
CA PRO A 328 18.13 -29.97 -15.32
C PRO A 328 18.89 -31.19 -15.87
N LYS A 329 19.26 -31.16 -17.16
CA LYS A 329 20.19 -32.15 -17.72
C LYS A 329 21.55 -31.98 -17.05
N THR A 330 21.89 -32.90 -16.17
CA THR A 330 23.25 -33.08 -15.66
C THR A 330 24.16 -33.53 -16.80
N ALA A 331 25.14 -32.70 -17.15
CA ALA A 331 26.20 -33.04 -18.08
C ALA A 331 27.16 -34.05 -17.42
N GLY A 332 26.89 -35.34 -17.63
CA GLY A 332 27.79 -36.42 -17.25
C GLY A 332 28.98 -36.52 -18.20
N SER A 333 30.13 -36.01 -17.77
CA SER A 333 31.43 -36.31 -18.38
C SER A 333 31.77 -37.80 -18.20
N LYS A 334 31.55 -38.62 -19.24
CA LYS A 334 32.16 -39.95 -19.37
C LYS A 334 33.28 -39.90 -20.40
N ARG A 335 34.51 -39.71 -19.90
CA ARG A 335 35.75 -39.93 -20.65
C ARG A 335 35.95 -41.45 -20.81
N ARG A 336 35.65 -41.96 -22.00
CA ARG A 336 35.81 -43.38 -22.35
C ARG A 336 37.28 -43.61 -22.76
N ARG A 337 38.03 -44.38 -21.95
CA ARG A 337 39.34 -44.94 -22.33
C ARG A 337 39.10 -46.01 -23.39
N THR A 338 39.65 -45.84 -24.58
CA THR A 338 39.86 -46.93 -25.54
C THR A 338 41.35 -47.22 -25.59
N ALA A 339 41.70 -48.43 -25.14
CA ALA A 339 43.00 -49.02 -25.36
C ALA A 339 43.05 -49.55 -26.81
N SER A 340 44.08 -49.17 -27.56
CA SER A 340 44.47 -49.85 -28.79
C SER A 340 45.94 -50.21 -28.68
N LYS A 341 46.19 -51.52 -28.63
CA LYS A 341 47.50 -52.13 -28.82
C LYS A 341 47.84 -52.03 -30.30
N LYS A 342 48.97 -51.43 -30.65
CA LYS A 342 49.78 -51.83 -31.81
C LYS A 342 51.25 -51.83 -31.42
N SER A 343 51.80 -53.03 -31.46
CA SER A 343 53.24 -53.33 -31.57
C SER A 343 53.79 -52.76 -32.89
N VAL A 344 55.04 -52.33 -32.92
CA VAL A 344 56.11 -52.77 -33.87
C VAL A 344 57.30 -51.78 -33.91
N ARG A 345 58.48 -52.31 -33.52
CA ARG A 345 59.88 -52.12 -33.99
C ARG A 345 60.62 -50.76 -33.99
N LYS A 346 61.87 -50.85 -33.48
CA LYS A 346 63.20 -50.33 -33.94
C LYS A 346 63.24 -48.86 -34.42
N VAL A 347 64.13 -47.99 -33.94
CA VAL A 347 65.58 -48.09 -33.75
C VAL A 347 65.99 -47.24 -32.55
#